data_AF-A0A101Y0K1-F1
#
_entry.id   AF-A0A101Y0K1-F1
#
_cell.length_a   1.000
_cell.length_b   1.000
_cell.length_c   1.000
_cell.angle_alpha   90.00
_cell.angle_beta   90.00
_cell.angle_gamma   90.00
#
_symmetry.space_group_name_H-M   'P 1'
#
loop_
_entity.id
_entity.type
_entity.pdbx_description
1 polymer ?
#
loop_
_entity_poly.entity_id
_entity_poly.type
_entity_poly.pdbx_seq_one_letter_code
_entity_poly.pdbx_strand_id
1 'polypeptide(L)'
;MTMRQIEAQKEWCWLNNVQHEVRTEKNIRTGPFTIENRIKILKSITNQEKPHFLQDVAECIDYEKISLKLLCNKLMKLSVYDVFLACYWLYYQGRLKADIDSAILNLDMEVSKIEPNKDS
;
A
#
# COMPACT_ATOMS: atom_id res chain seq x y z
N MET A 1 2.28 33.34 -0.96
CA MET A 1 2.92 32.79 0.26
C MET A 1 3.62 31.47 -0.01
N THR A 2 2.97 30.50 -0.67
CA THR A 2 3.48 29.14 -0.87
C THR A 2 4.84 29.06 -1.59
N MET A 3 5.07 29.86 -2.63
CA MET A 3 6.35 29.83 -3.38
C MET A 3 7.55 30.23 -2.53
N ARG A 4 7.43 31.27 -1.70
CA ARG A 4 8.52 31.69 -0.79
C ARG A 4 8.88 30.61 0.23
N GLN A 5 7.90 29.84 0.70
CA GLN A 5 8.13 28.73 1.62
C GLN A 5 8.85 27.56 0.93
N ILE A 6 8.48 27.24 -0.32
CA ILE A 6 9.15 26.22 -1.13
C ILE A 6 10.60 26.61 -1.42
N GLU A 7 10.85 27.88 -1.76
CA GLU A 7 12.21 28.40 -1.98
C GLU A 7 13.08 28.29 -0.74
N ALA A 8 12.56 28.70 0.43
CA ALA A 8 13.26 28.58 1.70
C ALA A 8 13.55 27.10 2.08
N GLN A 9 12.60 26.19 1.85
CA GLN A 9 12.80 24.75 2.08
C GLN A 9 13.88 24.18 1.14
N LYS A 10 13.86 24.57 -0.13
CA LYS A 10 14.86 24.13 -1.11
C LYS A 10 16.27 24.58 -0.73
N GLU A 11 16.42 25.84 -0.30
CA GLU A 11 17.69 26.40 0.16
C GLU A 11 18.21 25.66 1.40
N TRP A 12 17.33 25.43 2.38
CA TRP A 12 17.69 24.68 3.59
C TRP A 12 18.14 23.25 3.26
N CYS A 13 17.42 22.53 2.40
CA CYS A 13 17.80 21.18 1.97
C CYS A 13 19.17 21.16 1.28
N TRP A 14 19.43 22.13 0.39
CA TRP A 14 20.71 22.26 -0.30
C TRP A 14 21.87 22.47 0.68
N LEU A 15 21.71 23.36 1.66
CA LEU A 15 22.72 23.63 2.69
C LEU A 15 23.02 22.41 3.58
N ASN A 16 22.04 21.50 3.74
CA ASN A 16 22.16 20.32 4.59
C ASN A 16 22.47 19.03 3.81
N ASN A 17 22.77 19.12 2.51
CA ASN A 17 23.00 17.96 1.64
C ASN A 17 21.83 16.96 1.66
N VAL A 18 20.60 17.46 1.74
CA VAL A 18 19.36 16.69 1.70
C VAL A 18 18.67 16.91 0.35
N GLN A 19 18.17 15.85 -0.27
CA GLN A 19 17.41 15.96 -1.52
C GLN A 19 16.08 16.68 -1.29
N HIS A 20 15.82 17.73 -2.08
CA HIS A 20 14.54 18.42 -2.09
C HIS A 20 13.70 18.01 -3.31
N GLU A 21 12.44 17.61 -3.08
CA GLU A 21 11.48 17.27 -4.12
C GLU A 21 10.12 17.90 -3.79
N VAL A 22 9.49 18.56 -4.77
CA VAL A 22 8.09 19.01 -4.65
C VAL A 22 7.18 17.97 -5.29
N ARG A 23 6.36 17.30 -4.48
CA ARG A 23 5.37 16.34 -4.96
C ARG A 23 4.01 17.00 -5.11
N THR A 24 3.48 16.96 -6.32
CA THR A 24 2.18 17.52 -6.70
C THR A 24 1.15 16.41 -6.89
N GLU A 25 -0.12 16.77 -7.10
CA GLU A 25 -1.16 15.80 -7.47
C GLU A 25 -0.79 14.97 -8.72
N LYS A 26 -0.09 15.56 -9.68
CA LYS A 26 0.43 14.85 -10.86
C LYS A 26 1.40 13.74 -10.47
N ASN A 27 2.21 13.94 -9.42
CA ASN A 27 3.13 12.93 -8.90
C ASN A 27 2.42 11.85 -8.07
N ILE A 28 1.22 12.14 -7.56
CA ILE A 28 0.41 11.17 -6.80
C ILE A 28 -0.43 10.31 -7.77
N ARG A 29 -0.83 10.85 -8.92
CA ARG A 29 -1.60 10.18 -9.98
C ARG A 29 -0.72 9.44 -10.99
N THR A 30 0.35 8.79 -10.53
CA THR A 30 1.34 8.13 -11.40
C THR A 30 0.81 6.87 -12.09
N GLY A 31 -0.23 6.25 -11.55
CA GLY A 31 -0.87 5.06 -12.13
C GLY A 31 -2.36 5.26 -12.42
N PRO A 32 -2.91 4.60 -13.46
CA PRO A 32 -4.32 4.70 -13.84
C PRO A 32 -5.28 4.27 -12.71
N PHE A 33 -4.83 3.40 -11.80
CA PHE A 33 -5.64 2.85 -10.71
C PHE A 33 -5.22 3.33 -9.32
N THR A 34 -4.11 4.09 -9.20
CA THR A 34 -3.51 4.48 -7.91
C THR A 34 -4.51 5.14 -6.96
N ILE A 35 -5.24 6.15 -7.43
CA ILE A 35 -6.17 6.92 -6.59
C ILE A 35 -7.38 6.07 -6.21
N GLU A 36 -7.98 5.37 -7.16
CA GLU A 36 -9.18 4.56 -6.94
C GLU A 36 -8.90 3.43 -5.94
N ASN A 37 -7.80 2.70 -6.12
CA ASN A 37 -7.40 1.62 -5.23
C ASN A 37 -7.12 2.14 -3.81
N ARG A 38 -6.38 3.25 -3.67
CA ARG A 38 -6.09 3.85 -2.35
C ARG A 38 -7.36 4.34 -1.66
N ILE A 39 -8.28 4.98 -2.38
CA ILE A 39 -9.58 5.40 -1.81
C ILE A 39 -10.38 4.18 -1.35
N LYS A 40 -10.41 3.10 -2.14
CA LYS A 40 -11.13 1.87 -1.78
C LYS A 40 -10.54 1.23 -0.51
N ILE A 41 -9.22 1.11 -0.44
CA ILE A 41 -8.50 0.61 0.75
C ILE A 41 -8.81 1.48 1.97
N LEU A 42 -8.67 2.81 1.85
CA LEU A 42 -8.93 3.75 2.94
C LEU A 42 -10.38 3.64 3.43
N LYS A 43 -11.35 3.64 2.52
CA LYS A 43 -12.77 3.46 2.87
C LYS A 43 -13.03 2.15 3.59
N SER A 44 -12.37 1.05 3.21
CA SER A 44 -12.52 -0.22 3.92
C SER A 44 -11.99 -0.14 5.34
N ILE A 45 -10.84 0.51 5.55
CA ILE A 45 -10.16 0.58 6.85
C ILE A 45 -10.84 1.57 7.80
N THR A 46 -11.35 2.70 7.28
CA THR A 46 -12.03 3.69 8.12
C THR A 46 -13.43 3.24 8.55
N ASN A 47 -14.07 2.35 7.79
CA ASN A 47 -15.45 1.92 8.03
C ASN A 47 -15.58 0.52 8.65
N GLN A 48 -14.48 -0.21 8.82
CA GLN A 48 -14.51 -1.58 9.35
C GLN A 48 -13.49 -1.70 10.48
N GLU A 49 -13.79 -2.53 11.47
CA GLU A 49 -12.82 -2.86 12.50
C GLU A 49 -11.66 -3.69 11.95
N LYS A 50 -10.53 -3.63 12.64
CA LYS A 50 -9.36 -4.45 12.32
C LYS A 50 -9.73 -5.94 12.49
N PRO A 51 -9.59 -6.78 11.45
CA PRO A 51 -9.92 -8.19 11.56
C PRO A 51 -9.02 -8.93 12.57
N HIS A 52 -9.60 -9.85 13.32
CA HIS A 52 -8.86 -10.70 14.27
C HIS A 52 -7.97 -11.73 13.55
N PHE A 53 -8.37 -12.19 12.36
CA PHE A 53 -7.64 -13.15 11.51
C PHE A 53 -6.50 -12.51 10.69
N LEU A 54 -6.14 -11.26 10.97
CA LEU A 54 -5.12 -10.54 10.19
C LEU A 54 -3.77 -11.28 10.17
N GLN A 55 -3.41 -11.90 11.28
CA GLN A 55 -2.16 -12.63 11.43
C GLN A 55 -2.17 -13.93 10.61
N ASP A 56 -3.28 -14.68 10.64
CA ASP A 56 -3.45 -15.91 9.85
C ASP A 56 -3.28 -15.64 8.35
N VAL A 57 -3.84 -14.52 7.86
CA VAL A 57 -3.66 -14.09 6.46
C VAL A 57 -2.21 -13.70 6.18
N ALA A 58 -1.56 -12.96 7.09
CA ALA A 58 -0.17 -12.53 6.93
C ALA A 58 0.81 -13.72 6.88
N GLU A 59 0.53 -14.80 7.60
CA GLU A 59 1.34 -16.02 7.61
C GLU A 59 1.23 -16.81 6.29
N CYS A 60 0.11 -16.69 5.59
CA CYS A 60 -0.10 -17.35 4.29
C CYS A 60 0.55 -16.63 3.10
N ILE A 61 1.02 -15.39 3.28
CA ILE A 61 1.68 -14.58 2.26
C ILE A 61 3.19 -14.66 2.49
N ASP A 62 3.95 -14.93 1.43
CA ASP A 62 5.42 -14.98 1.49
C ASP A 62 6.04 -13.72 0.86
N TYR A 63 7.37 -13.68 0.75
CA TYR A 63 8.11 -12.65 0.01
C TYR A 63 7.91 -12.79 -1.51
N GLU A 64 7.59 -13.99 -1.99
CA GLU A 64 7.15 -14.21 -3.37
C GLU A 64 5.73 -13.67 -3.58
N LYS A 65 5.48 -13.15 -4.78
CA LYS A 65 4.16 -12.64 -5.17
C LYS A 65 3.13 -13.77 -5.20
N ILE A 66 1.96 -13.51 -4.62
CA ILE A 66 0.79 -14.39 -4.70
C ILE A 66 -0.43 -13.58 -5.12
N SER A 67 -1.24 -14.12 -6.04
CA SER A 67 -2.51 -13.49 -6.41
C SER A 67 -3.56 -13.62 -5.30
N LEU A 68 -4.44 -12.63 -5.17
CA LEU A 68 -5.55 -12.68 -4.22
C LEU A 68 -6.46 -13.88 -4.46
N LYS A 69 -6.60 -14.33 -5.71
CA LYS A 69 -7.30 -15.57 -6.08
C LYS A 69 -6.70 -16.80 -5.42
N LEU A 70 -5.38 -16.98 -5.53
CA LEU A 70 -4.69 -18.11 -4.91
C LEU A 70 -4.72 -18.02 -3.39
N LEU A 71 -4.61 -16.80 -2.85
CA LEU A 71 -4.70 -16.56 -1.41
C LEU A 71 -6.08 -16.92 -0.85
N CYS A 72 -7.16 -16.53 -1.55
CA CYS A 72 -8.53 -16.93 -1.19
C CYS A 72 -8.70 -18.46 -1.20
N ASN A 73 -8.10 -19.15 -2.19
CA ASN A 73 -8.14 -20.61 -2.26
C ASN A 73 -7.35 -21.28 -1.12
N LYS A 74 -6.26 -20.67 -0.62
CA LYS A 74 -5.53 -21.17 0.55
C LYS A 74 -6.32 -20.96 1.85
N LEU A 75 -7.06 -19.87 1.93
CA LEU A 75 -7.82 -19.44 3.11
C LEU A 75 -9.31 -19.78 2.99
N MET A 76 -9.66 -21.00 2.58
CA MET A 76 -11.07 -21.38 2.31
C MET A 76 -12.05 -21.18 3.49
N LYS A 77 -11.53 -21.01 4.71
CA LYS A 77 -12.34 -20.70 5.91
C LYS A 77 -12.78 -19.24 5.98
N LEU A 78 -12.14 -18.35 5.22
CA LEU A 78 -12.44 -16.93 5.16
C LEU A 78 -13.22 -16.62 3.89
N SER A 79 -14.14 -15.65 3.97
CA SER A 79 -14.79 -15.17 2.75
C SER A 79 -13.79 -14.40 1.87
N VAL A 80 -14.10 -14.28 0.58
CA VAL A 80 -13.30 -13.41 -0.32
C VAL A 80 -13.20 -12.00 0.25
N TYR A 81 -14.30 -11.46 0.79
CA TYR A 81 -14.31 -10.15 1.41
C TYR A 81 -13.33 -10.05 2.58
N ASP A 82 -13.29 -11.04 3.46
CA ASP A 82 -12.39 -11.09 4.62
C ASP A 82 -10.92 -11.09 4.20
N VAL A 83 -10.58 -11.89 3.19
CA VAL A 83 -9.21 -11.95 2.65
C VAL A 83 -8.79 -10.58 2.08
N PHE A 84 -9.67 -9.93 1.32
CA PHE A 84 -9.41 -8.58 0.80
C PHE A 84 -9.27 -7.57 1.94
N LEU A 85 -10.17 -7.58 2.93
CA LEU A 85 -10.12 -6.67 4.06
C LEU A 85 -8.82 -6.84 4.85
N ALA A 86 -8.39 -8.08 5.11
CA ALA A 86 -7.11 -8.36 5.75
C ALA A 86 -5.93 -7.84 4.91
N CYS A 87 -5.92 -8.08 3.60
CA CYS A 87 -4.86 -7.57 2.71
C CYS A 87 -4.81 -6.04 2.70
N TYR A 88 -5.97 -5.35 2.73
CA TYR A 88 -6.02 -3.89 2.81
C TYR A 88 -5.41 -3.38 4.12
N TRP A 89 -5.77 -3.99 5.25
CA TRP A 89 -5.21 -3.63 6.55
C TRP A 89 -3.70 -3.87 6.60
N LEU A 90 -3.21 -4.99 6.08
CA LEU A 90 -1.78 -5.31 6.03
C LEU A 90 -1.00 -4.35 5.11
N TYR A 91 -1.57 -4.01 3.95
CA TYR A 91 -1.01 -3.01 3.05
C TYR A 91 -0.93 -1.63 3.71
N TYR A 92 -2.00 -1.20 4.36
CA TYR A 92 -2.05 0.09 5.08
C TYR A 92 -1.05 0.16 6.24
N GLN A 93 -0.83 -0.96 6.92
CA GLN A 93 0.19 -1.08 7.98
C GLN A 93 1.64 -1.12 7.45
N GLY A 94 1.84 -1.13 6.12
CA GLY A 94 3.17 -1.28 5.54
C GLY A 94 3.77 -2.67 5.79
N ARG A 95 2.94 -3.72 5.89
CA ARG A 95 3.38 -5.12 6.03
C ARG A 95 3.34 -5.89 4.69
N LEU A 96 2.61 -5.38 3.71
CA LEU A 96 2.51 -5.95 2.36
C LEU A 96 2.85 -4.92 1.29
N LYS A 97 3.46 -5.39 0.20
CA LYS A 97 3.48 -4.72 -1.10
C LYS A 97 2.34 -5.27 -1.94
N ALA A 98 1.77 -4.39 -2.78
CA ALA A 98 0.73 -4.74 -3.74
C ALA A 98 0.89 -3.83 -4.97
N ASP A 99 0.53 -4.35 -6.15
CA ASP A 99 0.64 -3.63 -7.42
C ASP A 99 -0.50 -2.60 -7.62
N ILE A 100 -0.72 -1.74 -6.62
CA ILE A 100 -1.87 -0.82 -6.55
C ILE A 100 -1.85 0.31 -7.59
N ASP A 101 -0.69 0.55 -8.19
CA ASP A 101 -0.52 1.62 -9.16
C ASP A 101 -0.81 1.12 -10.59
N SER A 102 -0.50 -0.14 -10.88
CA SER A 102 -0.54 -0.72 -12.23
C SER A 102 -1.74 -1.65 -12.47
N ALA A 103 -2.36 -2.21 -11.42
CA ALA A 103 -3.45 -3.17 -11.55
C ALA A 103 -4.74 -2.72 -10.84
N ILE A 104 -5.89 -3.14 -11.37
CA ILE A 104 -7.19 -2.99 -10.71
C ILE A 104 -7.21 -3.87 -9.45
N LEU A 105 -7.76 -3.36 -8.35
CA LEU A 105 -7.94 -4.10 -7.10
C LEU A 105 -9.02 -5.19 -7.24
N ASN A 106 -8.61 -6.33 -7.81
CA ASN A 106 -9.43 -7.52 -8.08
C ASN A 106 -8.69 -8.81 -7.67
N LEU A 107 -9.25 -9.97 -8.00
CA LEU A 107 -8.68 -11.28 -7.64
C LEU A 107 -7.33 -11.59 -8.28
N ASP A 108 -6.98 -10.94 -9.39
CA ASP A 108 -5.73 -11.16 -10.11
C ASP A 108 -4.59 -10.30 -9.56
N MET A 109 -4.89 -9.33 -8.69
CA MET A 109 -3.88 -8.52 -8.03
C MET A 109 -2.94 -9.39 -7.19
N GLU A 110 -1.66 -9.10 -7.29
CA GLU A 110 -0.61 -9.77 -6.54
C GLU A 110 -0.20 -8.98 -5.30
N VAL A 111 0.08 -9.72 -4.22
CA VAL A 111 0.59 -9.20 -2.96
C VAL A 111 1.81 -10.00 -2.51
N SER A 112 2.73 -9.36 -1.79
CA SER A 112 3.86 -10.03 -1.14
C SER A 112 4.28 -9.30 0.14
N LYS A 113 5.02 -9.98 1.01
CA LYS A 113 5.62 -9.36 2.20
C LYS A 113 6.62 -8.27 1.83
N ILE A 114 6.68 -7.24 2.67
CA ILE A 114 7.79 -6.29 2.63
C ILE A 114 8.99 -6.97 3.29
N GLU A 115 10.07 -7.16 2.53
CA GLU A 115 11.35 -7.61 3.10
C GLU A 115 11.78 -6.67 4.24
N PRO A 116 12.20 -7.20 5.40
CA PRO A 116 12.85 -6.36 6.39
C PRO A 116 14.15 -5.82 5.75
N ASN A 117 14.23 -4.50 5.59
CA ASN A 117 15.37 -3.82 4.97
C ASN A 117 16.69 -4.40 5.49
N LYS A 118 17.56 -4.86 4.57
CA LYS A 118 18.95 -5.22 4.85
C LYS A 118 19.87 -4.01 5.09
N ASP A 119 19.36 -2.79 4.95
CA ASP A 119 20.14 -1.57 5.09
C ASP A 119 19.59 -0.74 6.26
N SER A 120 20.24 -0.91 7.41
CA SER A 120 20.34 0.10 8.48
C SER A 120 21.73 0.73 8.42
#